data_AF-A0A3D5F7F5-F1
#
_entry.id   AF-A0A3D5F7F5-F1
#
_cell.length_a   1.000
_cell.length_b   1.000
_cell.length_c   1.000
_cell.angle_alpha   90.00
_cell.angle_beta   90.00
_cell.angle_gamma   90.00
#
_symmetry.space_group_name_H-M   'P 1'
#
loop_
_entity.id
_entity.type
_entity.pdbx_description
1 polymer ?
#
loop_
_entity_poly.entity_id
_entity_poly.type
_entity_poly.pdbx_seq_one_letter_code
_entity_poly.pdbx_strand_id
1 'polypeptide(L)'
;MKGYTLNEQGKLIQFKRLLVDDNGKVVSLDPNKVPAGTTKLDGHDKVLLPGLIDAHGHLLGLGGNLLEVDLRESGTMQEAAQWVAQYAMGHADQEWIKGRG
;
A
#
# COMPACT_ATOMS: atom_id res chain seq x y z
N MET A 1 -17.72 4.78 8.66
CA MET A 1 -16.75 3.68 8.41
C MET A 1 -16.98 2.53 9.38
N LYS A 2 -16.46 1.34 9.06
CA LYS A 2 -16.41 0.17 9.94
C LYS A 2 -14.96 -0.05 10.39
N GLY A 3 -14.58 0.51 11.53
CA GLY A 3 -13.21 0.43 12.06
C GLY A 3 -13.01 -0.80 12.94
N TYR A 4 -11.84 -1.42 12.84
CA TYR A 4 -11.42 -2.54 13.69
C TYR A 4 -10.00 -2.31 14.20
N THR A 5 -9.74 -2.67 15.45
CA THR A 5 -8.38 -2.69 16.02
C THR A 5 -8.30 -3.70 17.17
N LEU A 6 -7.12 -3.91 17.72
CA LEU A 6 -6.92 -4.67 18.94
C LEU A 6 -6.82 -3.71 20.13
N ASN A 7 -7.42 -4.08 21.27
CA ASN A 7 -7.18 -3.37 22.53
C ASN A 7 -5.86 -3.83 23.18
N GLU A 8 -5.52 -3.28 24.35
CA GLU A 8 -4.29 -3.61 25.08
C GLU A 8 -4.16 -5.10 25.44
N GLN A 9 -5.29 -5.82 25.53
CA GLN A 9 -5.33 -7.26 25.80
C GLN A 9 -5.32 -8.10 24.51
N GLY A 10 -5.10 -7.49 23.34
CA GLY A 10 -5.10 -8.18 22.05
C GLY A 10 -6.49 -8.62 21.57
N LYS A 11 -7.58 -8.11 22.17
CA LYS A 11 -8.94 -8.43 21.75
C LYS A 11 -9.39 -7.51 20.63
N LEU A 12 -10.00 -8.10 19.60
CA LEU A 12 -10.65 -7.34 18.53
C LEU A 12 -11.78 -6.46 19.08
N ILE A 13 -11.71 -5.17 18.76
CA ILE A 13 -12.75 -4.18 19.03
C ILE A 13 -13.14 -3.46 17.74
N GLN A 14 -14.34 -2.90 17.74
CA GLN A 14 -14.88 -2.11 16.63
C GLN A 14 -15.05 -0.65 17.04
N PHE A 15 -14.94 0.25 16.07
CA PHE A 15 -15.22 1.67 16.24
C PHE A 15 -15.82 2.29 14.97
N LYS A 16 -16.50 3.43 15.11
CA LYS A 16 -17.11 4.15 13.97
C LYS A 16 -16.37 5.44 13.62
N ARG A 17 -15.66 6.02 14.58
CA ARG A 17 -14.93 7.29 14.46
C ARG A 17 -13.53 7.16 15.06
N LEU A 18 -12.58 7.83 14.43
CA LEU A 18 -11.17 7.88 14.83
C LEU A 18 -10.77 9.34 14.93
N LEU A 19 -10.14 9.72 16.04
CA LEU A 19 -9.51 11.03 16.18
C LEU A 19 -8.00 10.86 16.14
N VAL A 20 -7.36 11.60 15.24
CA VAL A 20 -5.92 11.62 15.03
C VAL A 20 -5.43 13.04 15.31
N ASP A 21 -4.31 13.18 16.01
CA ASP A 21 -3.67 14.46 16.26
C ASP A 21 -2.78 14.92 15.08
N ASP A 22 -2.24 16.13 15.18
CA ASP A 22 -1.38 16.72 14.13
C ASP A 22 -0.04 15.98 13.97
N ASN A 23 0.33 15.10 14.91
CA ASN A 23 1.51 14.23 14.81
C ASN A 23 1.21 12.88 14.17
N GLY A 24 -0.03 12.65 13.72
CA GLY A 24 -0.46 11.39 13.12
C GLY A 24 -0.75 10.28 14.13
N LYS A 25 -0.89 10.59 15.43
CA LYS A 25 -1.23 9.61 16.46
C LYS A 25 -2.74 9.51 16.67
N VAL A 26 -3.22 8.28 16.80
CA VAL A 26 -4.59 8.02 17.25
C VAL A 26 -4.72 8.41 18.72
N VAL A 27 -5.56 9.39 19.02
CA VAL A 27 -5.78 9.89 20.40
C VAL A 27 -7.10 9.42 20.98
N SER A 28 -8.07 9.02 20.16
CA SER A 28 -9.36 8.50 20.63
C SER A 28 -10.10 7.68 19.58
N LEU A 29 -10.79 6.63 20.04
CA LEU A 29 -11.81 5.90 19.29
C LEU A 29 -13.19 6.34 19.78
N ASP A 30 -14.11 6.59 18.85
CA ASP A 30 -15.47 7.05 19.12
C ASP A 30 -15.58 8.22 20.11
N PRO A 31 -14.85 9.33 19.88
CA PRO A 31 -14.80 10.45 20.82
C PRO A 31 -16.18 11.08 21.05
N ASN A 32 -16.49 11.39 22.31
CA ASN A 32 -17.68 12.16 22.68
C ASN A 32 -17.50 13.67 22.45
N LYS A 33 -16.25 14.15 22.44
CA LYS A 33 -15.89 15.55 22.19
C LYS A 33 -14.81 15.58 21.11
N VAL A 34 -15.02 16.44 20.12
CA VAL A 34 -14.06 16.69 19.04
C VAL A 34 -13.62 18.16 19.14
N PRO A 35 -12.32 18.46 19.14
CA PRO A 35 -11.83 19.84 19.15
C PRO A 35 -12.44 20.69 18.03
N ALA A 36 -12.61 21.99 18.29
CA ALA A 36 -13.05 22.91 17.25
C ALA A 36 -11.99 23.01 16.15
N GLY A 37 -12.42 23.12 14.89
CA GLY A 37 -11.50 23.21 13.75
C GLY A 37 -10.92 21.87 13.27
N THR A 38 -11.26 20.73 13.90
CA THR A 38 -10.84 19.41 13.38
C THR A 38 -11.42 19.15 11.99
N THR A 39 -10.54 18.85 11.04
CA THR A 39 -10.92 18.40 9.69
C THR A 39 -11.65 17.06 9.77
N LYS A 40 -12.81 16.98 9.13
CA LYS A 40 -13.60 15.75 9.06
C LYS A 40 -13.39 15.06 7.72
N LEU A 41 -13.09 13.77 7.78
CA LEU A 41 -13.01 12.89 6.61
C LEU A 41 -14.09 11.82 6.75
N ASP A 42 -14.96 11.69 5.75
CA ASP A 42 -15.96 10.61 5.72
C ASP A 42 -15.34 9.35 5.11
N GLY A 43 -15.42 8.25 5.85
CA GLY A 43 -14.94 6.95 5.39
C GLY A 43 -15.91 6.21 4.46
N HIS A 44 -17.08 6.78 4.14
CA HIS A 44 -18.04 6.24 3.17
C HIS A 44 -18.35 4.75 3.37
N ASP A 45 -18.62 4.36 4.62
CA ASP A 45 -18.89 2.97 5.05
C ASP A 45 -17.82 1.92 4.70
N LYS A 46 -16.64 2.35 4.23
CA LYS A 46 -15.49 1.48 4.02
C LYS A 46 -14.96 0.94 5.36
N VAL A 47 -14.19 -0.14 5.25
CA VAL A 47 -13.51 -0.77 6.37
C VAL A 47 -12.20 -0.03 6.65
N LEU A 48 -11.92 0.24 7.91
CA LEU A 48 -10.64 0.75 8.39
C LEU A 48 -9.97 -0.30 9.28
N LEU A 49 -8.74 -0.65 8.94
CA LEU A 49 -7.88 -1.57 9.69
C LEU A 49 -6.59 -0.86 10.10
N PRO A 50 -5.84 -1.36 11.10
CA PRO A 50 -4.45 -0.97 11.28
C PRO A 50 -3.68 -1.24 9.99
N GLY A 51 -2.65 -0.43 9.73
CA GLY A 51 -1.75 -0.67 8.59
C GLY A 51 -1.17 -2.08 8.66
N LEU A 52 -1.10 -2.75 7.51
CA LEU A 52 -0.48 -4.07 7.43
C LEU A 52 1.01 -3.96 7.73
N ILE A 53 1.53 -4.86 8.57
CA ILE A 53 2.94 -4.93 8.94
C ILE A 53 3.51 -6.20 8.33
N ASP A 54 4.47 -6.03 7.43
CA ASP A 54 5.30 -7.12 6.93
C ASP A 54 6.60 -7.18 7.75
N ALA A 55 6.75 -8.25 8.54
CA ALA A 55 7.92 -8.46 9.39
C ALA A 55 9.12 -9.06 8.64
N HIS A 56 8.96 -9.42 7.35
CA HIS A 56 9.99 -10.09 6.57
C HIS A 56 9.88 -9.73 5.08
N GLY A 57 10.18 -8.47 4.74
CA GLY A 57 10.26 -8.01 3.36
C GLY A 57 11.70 -7.93 2.83
N HIS A 58 11.92 -8.41 1.61
CA HIS A 58 13.16 -8.12 0.85
C HIS A 58 13.00 -6.86 0.00
N LEU A 59 13.13 -5.69 0.62
CA LEU A 59 12.77 -4.41 -0.02
C LEU A 59 13.58 -4.11 -1.29
N LEU A 60 14.90 -4.33 -1.26
CA LEU A 60 15.76 -4.10 -2.43
C LEU A 60 15.43 -5.05 -3.59
N GLY A 61 15.13 -6.32 -3.29
CA GLY A 61 14.71 -7.28 -4.29
C GLY A 61 13.35 -6.92 -4.89
N LEU A 62 12.39 -6.50 -4.05
CA LEU A 62 11.09 -6.02 -4.51
C LEU A 62 11.22 -4.79 -5.42
N GLY A 63 12.02 -3.80 -5.00
CA GLY A 63 12.30 -2.61 -5.80
C GLY A 63 12.96 -2.96 -7.13
N GLY A 64 13.94 -3.86 -7.11
CA GLY A 64 14.58 -4.39 -8.32
C GLY A 64 13.57 -5.02 -9.28
N ASN A 65 12.68 -5.89 -8.78
CA ASN A 65 11.65 -6.55 -9.59
C ASN A 65 10.69 -5.55 -10.25
N LEU A 66 10.42 -4.40 -9.64
CA LEU A 66 9.56 -3.35 -10.21
C LEU A 66 10.27 -2.55 -11.33
N LEU A 67 11.60 -2.65 -11.41
CA LEU A 67 12.46 -2.00 -12.40
C LEU A 67 12.96 -2.97 -13.47
N GLU A 68 12.33 -4.14 -13.59
CA GLU A 68 12.68 -5.19 -14.54
C GLU A 68 11.48 -5.51 -15.43
N VAL A 69 11.76 -5.95 -16.65
CA VAL A 69 10.73 -6.47 -17.55
C VAL A 69 10.16 -7.77 -16.96
N ASP A 70 8.85 -7.82 -16.72
CA ASP A 70 8.15 -9.01 -16.26
C ASP A 70 7.57 -9.79 -17.45
N LEU A 71 8.13 -10.97 -17.72
CA LEU A 71 7.82 -11.82 -18.87
C LEU A 71 6.97 -13.04 -18.50
N ARG A 72 6.58 -13.21 -17.22
CA ARG A 72 5.92 -14.42 -16.69
C ARG A 72 4.66 -14.81 -17.45
N GLU A 73 3.93 -13.82 -17.94
CA GLU A 73 2.65 -14.01 -18.64
C GLU A 73 2.78 -14.04 -20.17
N SER A 74 4.01 -13.96 -20.71
CA SER A 74 4.21 -14.03 -22.17
C SER A 74 3.95 -15.46 -22.67
N GLY A 75 3.09 -15.60 -23.67
CA GLY A 75 2.71 -16.89 -24.25
C GLY A 75 3.59 -17.33 -25.43
N THR A 76 4.38 -16.41 -25.99
CA THR A 76 5.25 -16.67 -27.14
C THR A 76 6.58 -15.90 -27.05
N MET A 77 7.58 -16.39 -27.77
CA MET A 77 8.88 -15.70 -27.88
C MET A 77 8.74 -14.30 -28.49
N GLN A 78 7.86 -14.15 -29.49
CA GLN A 78 7.60 -12.88 -30.16
C GLN A 78 6.98 -11.87 -29.21
N GLU A 79 6.03 -12.30 -28.38
CA GLU A 79 5.41 -11.46 -27.36
C GLU A 79 6.43 -11.01 -26.31
N ALA A 80 7.26 -11.92 -25.79
CA ALA A 80 8.33 -11.57 -24.85
C ALA A 80 9.31 -10.54 -25.45
N ALA A 81 9.74 -10.73 -26.70
CA ALA A 81 10.61 -9.78 -27.39
C ALA A 81 9.96 -8.41 -27.58
N GLN A 82 8.66 -8.37 -27.89
CA GLN A 82 7.90 -7.12 -27.99
C GLN A 82 7.81 -6.40 -26.65
N TRP A 83 7.60 -7.10 -25.54
CA TRP A 83 7.54 -6.49 -24.20
C TRP A 83 8.88 -5.89 -23.78
N VAL A 84 9.99 -6.60 -24.04
CA VAL A 84 11.35 -6.06 -23.81
C VAL A 84 11.58 -4.80 -24.63
N ALA A 85 11.20 -4.81 -25.92
CA ALA A 85 11.37 -3.64 -26.79
C ALA A 85 10.55 -2.44 -26.30
N GLN A 86 9.29 -2.64 -25.93
CA GLN A 86 8.43 -1.58 -25.40
C GLN A 86 8.99 -0.99 -24.10
N TYR A 87 9.45 -1.84 -23.18
CA TYR A 87 10.07 -1.38 -21.95
C TYR A 87 11.32 -0.55 -22.21
N ALA A 88 12.21 -1.01 -23.11
CA ALA A 88 13.43 -0.30 -23.48
C ALA A 88 13.14 1.10 -24.07
N MET A 89 12.08 1.23 -24.89
CA MET A 89 11.67 2.52 -25.47
C MET A 89 11.18 3.52 -24.41
N GLY A 90 10.58 3.04 -23.31
CA GLY A 90 10.13 3.87 -22.20
C GLY A 90 11.21 4.21 -21.16
N HIS A 91 12.35 3.51 -21.19
CA HIS A 91 13.42 3.60 -20.18
C HIS A 91 14.79 3.76 -20.86
N ALA A 92 14.89 4.73 -21.78
CA ALA A 92 16.10 4.99 -22.56
C ALA A 92 17.30 5.48 -21.72
N ASP A 93 17.06 5.83 -20.45
CA ASP A 93 18.06 6.21 -19.45
C ASP A 93 18.75 5.00 -18.79
N GLN A 94 18.19 3.80 -18.94
CA GLN A 94 18.78 2.57 -18.40
C GLN A 94 19.84 2.02 -19.35
N GLU A 95 21.06 1.82 -18.82
CA GLU A 95 22.16 1.21 -19.58
C GLU A 95 21.88 -0.26 -19.94
N TRP A 96 21.22 -0.98 -19.03
CA TRP A 96 20.90 -2.39 -19.19
C TRP A 96 19.43 -2.66 -18.91
N ILE A 97 18.77 -3.29 -19.88
CA ILE A 97 17.44 -3.84 -19.69
C ILE A 97 17.58 -5.21 -19.04
N LYS A 98 17.05 -5.33 -17.83
CA LYS A 98 16.97 -6.58 -17.08
C LYS A 98 15.53 -7.08 -17.08
N GLY A 99 15.34 -8.39 -17.01
CA GLY A 99 14.01 -8.99 -17.00
C GLY A 99 13.99 -10.34 -16.30
N ARG A 100 12.78 -10.78 -15.98
CA ARG A 100 12.48 -12.05 -15.31
C ARG A 100 11.20 -12.66 -15.87
N GLY A 101 11.04 -13.97 -15.78
CA GLY A 101 9.92 -14.74 -16.34
C GLY A 101 9.90 -16.13 -15.76
#